data_AF-A0A1L9UAA2-F1
#
_entry.id   AF-A0A1L9UAA2-F1
#
_cell.length_a   1.000
_cell.length_b   1.000
_cell.length_c   1.000
_cell.angle_alpha   90.00
_cell.angle_beta   90.00
_cell.angle_gamma   90.00
#
_symmetry.space_group_name_H-M   'P 1'
#
loop_
_entity.id
_entity.type
_entity.pdbx_description
1 polymer ?
#
loop_
_entity_poly.entity_id
_entity_poly.type
_entity_poly.pdbx_seq_one_letter_code
_entity_poly.pdbx_strand_id
1 'polypeptide(L)'
;MKPSEIHFIKRLISHPESELHHISYNGLDLCMKIFHIGEDRGFAPDGRDLCRYRCEAQAYRALQAQGICDQGIVPRFHGVLENLNPHNFGSILEAFKSDERYPRAILIEYLHDATNFVSNGVTLDMAQQALRGLEAIHGAGVIHNDPKLDNVVVTSGVTPRVAWLDFDVAIVFEGNTRGKLDFVEEATFEISLFQDYCAKYGNIQDPDLWTFINDAQSTWLSAHSTCGTNTRNSDLTSA
;
A
#
# COMPACT_ATOMS: atom_id res chain seq x y z
N MET A 1 3.89 -18.45 12.06
CA MET A 1 2.61 -18.28 12.78
C MET A 1 1.88 -19.61 12.84
N LYS A 2 1.48 -20.09 14.02
CA LYS A 2 0.64 -21.29 14.12
C LYS A 2 -0.84 -20.90 14.07
N PRO A 3 -1.69 -21.55 13.25
CA PRO A 3 -3.12 -21.23 13.17
C PRO A 3 -3.85 -21.23 14.52
N SER A 4 -3.47 -22.13 15.44
CA SER A 4 -4.07 -22.26 16.77
C SER A 4 -3.80 -21.10 17.73
N GLU A 5 -2.81 -20.25 17.42
CA GLU A 5 -2.43 -19.08 18.21
C GLU A 5 -3.11 -17.79 17.69
N ILE A 6 -3.88 -17.88 16.60
CA ILE A 6 -4.64 -16.75 16.03
C ILE A 6 -6.01 -16.69 16.70
N HIS A 7 -6.30 -15.58 17.35
CA HIS A 7 -7.60 -15.34 17.98
C HIS A 7 -8.33 -14.22 17.26
N PHE A 8 -9.43 -14.54 16.58
CA PHE A 8 -10.28 -13.54 15.94
C PHE A 8 -11.10 -12.79 16.98
N ILE A 9 -11.02 -11.46 16.95
CA ILE A 9 -11.72 -10.57 17.87
C ILE A 9 -13.00 -10.04 17.21
N LYS A 10 -12.87 -9.43 16.02
CA LYS A 10 -14.01 -8.93 15.25
C LYS A 10 -13.68 -8.83 13.76
N ARG A 11 -14.71 -8.94 12.92
CA ARG A 11 -14.63 -8.56 11.51
C ARG A 11 -14.75 -7.05 11.41
N LEU A 12 -13.81 -6.41 10.73
CA LEU A 12 -13.80 -4.96 10.52
C LEU A 12 -14.51 -4.61 9.23
N ILE A 13 -14.17 -5.30 8.14
CA ILE A 13 -14.65 -5.04 6.79
C ILE A 13 -14.88 -6.37 6.07
N SER A 14 -15.91 -6.43 5.23
CA SER A 14 -16.17 -7.54 4.32
C SER A 14 -16.48 -6.99 2.94
N HIS A 15 -15.67 -7.37 1.97
CA HIS A 15 -15.80 -7.04 0.55
C HIS A 15 -15.84 -8.33 -0.27
N PRO A 16 -16.37 -8.29 -1.52
CA PRO A 16 -16.40 -9.47 -2.38
C PRO A 16 -15.04 -10.13 -2.61
N GLU A 17 -13.95 -9.37 -2.55
CA GLU A 17 -12.60 -9.84 -2.83
C GLU A 17 -11.80 -10.18 -1.57
N SER A 18 -12.17 -9.64 -0.41
CA SER A 18 -11.44 -9.86 0.84
C SER A 18 -12.25 -9.51 2.09
N GLU A 19 -11.83 -10.06 3.23
CA GLU A 19 -12.30 -9.63 4.54
C GLU A 19 -11.14 -9.14 5.40
N LEU A 20 -11.36 -8.06 6.15
CA LEU A 20 -10.40 -7.54 7.13
C LEU A 20 -10.89 -7.87 8.54
N HIS A 21 -10.04 -8.52 9.32
CA HIS A 21 -10.34 -8.94 10.69
C HIS A 21 -9.36 -8.33 11.68
N HIS A 22 -9.86 -7.90 12.84
CA HIS A 22 -9.03 -7.64 14.01
C HIS A 22 -8.80 -8.97 14.73
N ILE A 23 -7.53 -9.31 14.91
CA ILE A 23 -7.09 -10.53 15.58
C ILE A 23 -6.09 -10.20 16.69
N SER A 24 -5.93 -11.11 17.64
CA SER A 24 -4.79 -11.16 18.56
C SER A 24 -3.91 -12.36 18.21
N TYR A 25 -2.60 -12.13 18.07
CA TYR A 25 -1.59 -13.16 17.88
C TYR A 25 -0.45 -12.96 18.88
N ASN A 26 -0.20 -13.95 19.74
CA ASN A 26 0.79 -13.84 20.83
C ASN A 26 0.66 -12.58 21.70
N GLY A 27 -0.59 -12.13 21.94
CA GLY A 27 -0.89 -10.93 22.72
C GLY A 27 -0.70 -9.61 21.95
N LEU A 28 -0.37 -9.65 20.67
CA LEU A 28 -0.29 -8.49 19.79
C LEU A 28 -1.59 -8.36 18.98
N ASP A 29 -2.21 -7.18 19.04
CA ASP A 29 -3.35 -6.83 18.19
C ASP A 29 -2.89 -6.55 16.75
N LEU A 30 -3.50 -7.25 15.79
CA LEU A 30 -3.20 -7.16 14.37
C LEU A 30 -4.47 -7.05 13.54
N CYS A 31 -4.33 -6.43 12.37
CA CYS A 31 -5.25 -6.55 11.26
C CYS A 31 -4.81 -7.73 10.38
N MET A 32 -5.73 -8.64 10.11
CA MET A 32 -5.55 -9.76 9.17
C MET A 32 -6.49 -9.56 7.99
N LYS A 33 -5.95 -9.16 6.84
CA LYS A 33 -6.70 -9.05 5.59
C LYS A 33 -6.61 -10.37 4.83
N ILE A 34 -7.74 -11.01 4.58
CA ILE A 34 -7.86 -12.35 4.01
C ILE A 34 -8.51 -12.23 2.64
N PHE A 35 -7.84 -12.73 1.60
CA PHE A 35 -8.23 -12.59 0.20
C PHE A 35 -8.81 -13.89 -0.34
N HIS A 36 -9.90 -13.77 -1.10
CA HIS A 36 -10.37 -14.83 -1.98
C HIS A 36 -9.36 -15.01 -3.12
N ILE A 37 -8.90 -16.24 -3.35
CA ILE A 37 -7.91 -16.54 -4.41
C ILE A 37 -8.61 -17.21 -5.59
N GLY A 38 -9.07 -16.38 -6.52
CA GLY A 38 -9.59 -16.81 -7.81
C GLY A 38 -8.48 -17.08 -8.85
N GLU A 39 -8.89 -17.32 -10.10
CA GLU A 39 -7.99 -17.53 -11.23
C GLU A 39 -6.96 -16.40 -11.36
N ASP A 40 -5.69 -16.75 -11.58
CA ASP A 40 -4.65 -15.75 -11.71
C ASP A 40 -4.75 -15.13 -13.10
N ARG A 41 -5.30 -13.92 -13.15
CA ARG A 41 -5.45 -13.15 -14.38
C ARG A 41 -4.12 -12.56 -14.87
N GLY A 42 -3.04 -12.71 -14.11
CA GLY A 42 -1.72 -12.19 -14.45
C GLY A 42 -1.70 -10.66 -14.45
N PHE A 43 -1.20 -10.10 -15.54
CA PHE A 43 -1.03 -8.66 -15.70
C PHE A 43 -1.99 -8.09 -16.73
N ALA A 44 -2.46 -6.87 -16.49
CA ALA A 44 -3.14 -6.06 -17.48
C ALA A 44 -2.21 -5.72 -18.66
N PRO A 45 -2.75 -5.36 -19.84
CA PRO A 45 -1.94 -5.03 -21.03
C PRO A 45 -0.96 -3.85 -20.85
N ASP A 46 -1.12 -3.05 -19.82
CA ASP A 46 -0.22 -1.96 -19.44
C ASP A 46 0.85 -2.38 -18.42
N GLY A 47 0.74 -3.56 -17.80
CA GLY A 47 1.71 -4.08 -16.83
C GLY A 47 1.23 -4.08 -15.37
N ARG A 48 0.02 -3.57 -15.10
CA ARG A 48 -0.57 -3.66 -13.75
C ARG A 48 -0.85 -5.09 -13.37
N ASP A 49 -0.56 -5.43 -12.12
CA ASP A 49 -0.88 -6.75 -11.59
C ASP A 49 -2.39 -6.81 -11.27
N LEU A 50 -3.06 -7.86 -11.72
CA LEU A 50 -4.50 -8.04 -11.52
C LEU A 50 -4.83 -8.86 -10.27
N CYS A 51 -3.82 -9.33 -9.53
CA CYS A 51 -4.01 -10.08 -8.29
C CYS A 51 -3.88 -9.15 -7.08
N ARG A 52 -5.01 -8.80 -6.46
CA ARG A 52 -5.08 -7.88 -5.31
C ARG A 52 -4.17 -8.27 -4.14
N TYR A 53 -4.15 -9.56 -3.78
CA TYR A 53 -3.23 -10.09 -2.77
C TYR A 53 -1.77 -9.83 -3.14
N ARG A 54 -1.40 -10.03 -4.41
CA ARG A 54 -0.02 -9.88 -4.88
C ARG A 54 0.39 -8.41 -4.89
N CYS A 55 -0.49 -7.51 -5.31
CA CYS A 55 -0.29 -6.07 -5.21
C CYS A 55 0.03 -5.65 -3.77
N GLU A 56 -0.87 -5.96 -2.83
CA GLU A 56 -0.72 -5.50 -1.45
C GLU A 56 0.48 -6.15 -0.76
N ALA A 57 0.71 -7.45 -0.97
CA ALA A 57 1.86 -8.14 -0.39
C ALA A 57 3.20 -7.67 -0.96
N GLN A 58 3.27 -7.29 -2.25
CA GLN A 58 4.48 -6.72 -2.84
C GLN A 58 4.71 -5.29 -2.32
N ALA A 59 3.66 -4.47 -2.24
CA ALA A 59 3.74 -3.12 -1.71
C ALA A 59 4.27 -3.11 -0.27
N TYR A 60 3.66 -3.86 0.65
CA TYR A 60 4.14 -3.91 2.04
C TYR A 60 5.57 -4.44 2.18
N ARG A 61 5.99 -5.39 1.33
CA ARG A 61 7.39 -5.85 1.31
C ARG A 61 8.35 -4.74 0.88
N ALA A 62 8.02 -3.99 -0.18
CA ALA A 62 8.83 -2.87 -0.65
C ALA A 62 8.90 -1.75 0.40
N LEU A 63 7.74 -1.38 0.97
CA LEU A 63 7.62 -0.37 2.02
C LEU A 63 8.40 -0.76 3.29
N GLN A 64 8.34 -2.02 3.70
CA GLN A 64 9.13 -2.50 4.84
C GLN A 64 10.63 -2.49 4.54
N ALA A 65 11.06 -2.92 3.35
CA ALA A 65 12.46 -2.94 2.96
C ALA A 65 13.10 -1.52 2.97
N GLN A 66 12.29 -0.49 2.71
CA GLN A 66 12.71 0.91 2.74
C GLN A 66 12.41 1.62 4.08
N GLY A 67 11.96 0.88 5.10
CA GLY A 67 11.70 1.44 6.43
C GLY A 67 10.48 2.37 6.53
N ILE A 68 9.60 2.40 5.52
CA ILE A 68 8.40 3.25 5.52
C ILE A 68 7.40 2.80 6.59
N CYS A 69 7.30 1.49 6.83
CA CYS A 69 6.50 0.91 7.91
C CYS A 69 6.91 1.43 9.30
N ASP A 70 8.21 1.57 9.55
CA ASP A 70 8.72 1.97 10.87
C ASP A 70 8.54 3.46 11.16
N GLN A 71 8.38 4.27 10.11
CA GLN A 71 8.06 5.69 10.19
C GLN A 71 6.59 5.95 10.55
N GLY A 72 5.74 4.92 10.56
CA GLY A 72 4.31 5.03 10.86
C GLY A 72 3.46 5.62 9.74
N ILE A 73 4.05 5.85 8.55
CA ILE A 73 3.38 6.33 7.34
C ILE A 73 2.35 5.31 6.81
N VAL A 74 2.65 4.03 7.00
CA VAL A 74 1.76 2.90 6.74
C VAL A 74 1.76 1.99 7.98
N PRO A 75 0.75 1.12 8.17
CA PRO A 75 0.76 0.09 9.20
C PRO A 75 2.03 -0.77 9.14
N ARG A 76 2.57 -1.17 10.30
CA ARG A 76 3.68 -2.12 10.31
C ARG A 76 3.28 -3.44 9.66
N PHE A 77 4.15 -3.98 8.81
CA PHE A 77 3.95 -5.27 8.16
C PHE A 77 4.49 -6.42 9.01
N HIS A 78 3.62 -7.39 9.32
CA HIS A 78 3.95 -8.55 10.16
C HIS A 78 4.11 -9.85 9.37
N GLY A 79 3.83 -9.83 8.06
CA GLY A 79 4.05 -10.95 7.15
C GLY A 79 2.78 -11.43 6.45
N VAL A 80 2.89 -12.60 5.81
CA VAL A 80 1.81 -13.22 5.03
C VAL A 80 1.54 -14.66 5.44
N LEU A 81 0.34 -15.14 5.13
CA LEU A 81 -0.05 -16.54 5.18
C LEU A 81 -0.50 -16.97 3.78
N GLU A 82 0.32 -17.78 3.11
CA GLU A 82 0.09 -18.18 1.70
C GLU A 82 -0.90 -19.36 1.54
N ASN A 83 -1.17 -20.10 2.62
CA ASN A 83 -2.01 -21.31 2.60
C ASN A 83 -2.87 -21.38 3.87
N LEU A 84 -3.83 -20.46 4.00
CA LEU A 84 -4.73 -20.42 5.16
C LEU A 84 -5.88 -21.42 4.94
N ASN A 85 -5.90 -22.54 5.67
CA ASN A 85 -7.02 -23.47 5.61
C ASN A 85 -8.23 -22.91 6.42
N PRO A 86 -9.33 -22.50 5.77
CA PRO A 86 -10.46 -21.86 6.47
C PRO A 86 -11.20 -22.81 7.41
N HIS A 87 -11.07 -24.13 7.20
CA HIS A 87 -11.69 -25.15 8.07
C HIS A 87 -11.10 -25.17 9.48
N ASN A 88 -9.89 -24.63 9.67
CA ASN A 88 -9.28 -24.52 11.00
C ASN A 88 -9.94 -23.45 11.88
N PHE A 89 -10.81 -22.60 11.31
CA PHE A 89 -11.36 -21.41 11.98
C PHE A 89 -12.89 -21.45 12.12
N GLY A 90 -13.50 -22.64 12.03
CA GLY A 90 -14.93 -22.81 12.26
C GLY A 90 -15.78 -21.97 11.30
N SER A 91 -16.79 -21.29 11.82
CA SER A 91 -17.69 -20.42 11.03
C SER A 91 -17.14 -19.02 10.79
N ILE A 92 -15.99 -18.66 11.37
CA ILE A 92 -15.43 -17.30 11.23
C ILE A 92 -15.02 -17.04 9.79
N LEU A 93 -14.43 -18.04 9.14
CA LEU A 93 -13.99 -18.00 7.74
C LEU A 93 -14.92 -18.79 6.82
N GLU A 94 -16.22 -18.83 7.14
CA GLU A 94 -17.21 -19.58 6.36
C GLU A 94 -17.22 -19.18 4.88
N ALA A 95 -17.10 -17.88 4.60
CA ALA A 95 -17.11 -17.33 3.24
C ALA A 95 -16.01 -17.91 2.34
N PHE A 96 -14.91 -18.38 2.91
CA PHE A 96 -13.75 -18.89 2.17
C PHE A 96 -13.75 -20.42 1.99
N LYS A 97 -14.67 -21.15 2.65
CA LYS A 97 -14.65 -22.63 2.60
C LYS A 97 -15.03 -23.19 1.25
N SER A 98 -15.80 -22.45 0.47
CA SER A 98 -16.22 -22.83 -0.89
C SER A 98 -15.25 -22.38 -1.97
N ASP A 99 -14.17 -21.67 -1.62
CA ASP A 99 -13.19 -21.23 -2.60
C ASP A 99 -12.44 -22.43 -3.19
N GLU A 100 -12.18 -22.36 -4.50
CA GLU A 100 -11.40 -23.39 -5.20
C GLU A 100 -9.97 -23.49 -4.67
N ARG A 101 -9.41 -22.37 -4.20
CA ARG A 101 -8.07 -22.28 -3.62
C ARG A 101 -8.14 -21.74 -2.21
N TYR A 102 -7.19 -22.15 -1.38
CA TYR A 102 -7.08 -21.59 -0.04
C TYR A 102 -6.83 -20.08 -0.09
N PRO A 103 -7.50 -19.32 0.78
CA PRO A 103 -7.27 -17.90 0.90
C PRO A 103 -5.84 -17.62 1.34
N ARG A 104 -5.41 -16.41 1.02
CA ARG A 104 -4.14 -15.86 1.50
C ARG A 104 -4.41 -14.70 2.41
N ALA A 105 -3.51 -14.45 3.35
CA ALA A 105 -3.67 -13.35 4.28
C ALA A 105 -2.42 -12.49 4.40
N ILE A 106 -2.65 -11.20 4.65
CA ILE A 106 -1.64 -10.21 4.98
C ILE A 106 -1.91 -9.77 6.42
N LEU A 107 -0.85 -9.73 7.23
CA LEU A 107 -0.91 -9.28 8.61
C LEU A 107 -0.22 -7.94 8.75
N ILE A 108 -0.96 -6.98 9.28
CA ILE A 108 -0.48 -5.62 9.52
C ILE A 108 -0.90 -5.15 10.92
N GLU A 109 -0.27 -4.07 11.39
CA GLU A 109 -0.59 -3.41 12.64
C GLU A 109 -2.09 -3.08 12.74
N TYR A 110 -2.70 -3.38 13.89
CA TYR A 110 -4.01 -2.84 14.22
C TYR A 110 -3.86 -1.42 14.74
N LEU A 111 -4.40 -0.44 14.00
CA LEU A 111 -4.36 0.96 14.41
C LEU A 111 -5.49 1.27 15.40
N HIS A 112 -5.14 1.36 16.68
CA HIS A 112 -6.08 1.75 17.73
C HIS A 112 -6.55 3.19 17.54
N ASP A 113 -7.84 3.43 17.80
CA ASP A 113 -8.48 4.75 17.71
C ASP A 113 -8.27 5.45 16.35
N ALA A 114 -8.14 4.64 15.29
CA ALA A 114 -8.06 5.10 13.93
C ALA A 114 -9.43 5.57 13.44
N THR A 115 -9.49 6.79 12.93
CA THR A 115 -10.67 7.37 12.30
C THR A 115 -10.34 7.76 10.86
N ASN A 116 -11.31 7.59 9.97
CA ASN A 116 -11.19 7.96 8.57
C ASN A 116 -10.89 9.47 8.44
N PHE A 117 -9.98 9.82 7.54
CA PHE A 117 -9.51 11.18 7.29
C PHE A 117 -10.66 12.20 7.14
N VAL A 118 -11.69 11.85 6.37
CA VAL A 118 -12.85 12.71 6.10
C VAL A 118 -13.69 12.95 7.35
N SER A 119 -13.81 11.93 8.22
CA SER A 119 -14.64 12.01 9.42
C SER A 119 -14.11 13.00 10.47
N ASN A 120 -12.82 13.34 10.40
CA ASN A 120 -12.20 14.29 11.33
C ASN A 120 -12.31 15.75 10.89
N GLY A 121 -12.85 16.02 9.70
CA GLY A 121 -12.74 17.32 9.06
C GLY A 121 -11.30 17.57 8.65
N VAL A 122 -10.97 17.21 7.40
CA VAL A 122 -9.60 17.27 6.86
C VAL A 122 -8.98 18.65 7.12
N THR A 123 -7.94 18.68 7.94
CA THR A 123 -7.18 19.91 8.20
C THR A 123 -6.02 20.02 7.22
N LEU A 124 -5.50 21.23 7.05
CA LEU A 124 -4.34 21.47 6.21
C LEU A 124 -3.12 20.65 6.65
N ASP A 125 -2.83 20.62 7.95
CA ASP A 125 -1.70 19.89 8.51
C ASP A 125 -1.81 18.38 8.24
N MET A 126 -3.01 17.82 8.42
CA MET A 126 -3.28 16.42 8.07
C MET A 126 -3.04 16.14 6.58
N ALA A 127 -3.53 17.01 5.68
CA ALA A 127 -3.33 16.86 4.24
C ALA A 127 -1.84 16.91 3.84
N GLN A 128 -1.07 17.82 4.45
CA GLN A 128 0.37 17.92 4.24
C GLN A 128 1.10 16.66 4.75
N GLN A 129 0.72 16.13 5.92
CA GLN A 129 1.27 14.87 6.42
C GLN A 129 0.95 13.69 5.49
N ALA A 130 -0.30 13.59 5.01
CA ALA A 130 -0.70 12.56 4.07
C ALA A 130 0.11 12.62 2.77
N LEU A 131 0.31 13.82 2.20
CA LEU A 131 1.12 13.98 0.98
C LEU A 131 2.58 13.62 1.17
N ARG A 132 3.21 14.04 2.26
CA ARG A 132 4.58 13.62 2.59
C ARG A 132 4.66 12.10 2.75
N GLY A 133 3.63 11.49 3.32
CA GLY A 133 3.50 10.04 3.39
C GLY A 133 3.43 9.39 2.00
N LEU A 134 2.64 9.96 1.10
CA LEU A 134 2.48 9.48 -0.27
C LEU A 134 3.78 9.63 -1.09
N GLU A 135 4.47 10.76 -0.94
CA GLU A 135 5.81 10.96 -1.49
C GLU A 135 6.83 9.94 -0.96
N ALA A 136 6.79 9.60 0.33
CA ALA A 136 7.67 8.58 0.90
C ALA A 136 7.34 7.17 0.39
N ILE A 137 6.05 6.88 0.17
CA ILE A 137 5.58 5.65 -0.48
C ILE A 137 6.14 5.58 -1.92
N HIS A 138 6.05 6.68 -2.68
CA HIS A 138 6.66 6.80 -4.01
C HIS A 138 8.18 6.62 -3.94
N GLY A 139 8.84 7.24 -2.96
CA GLY A 139 10.26 7.10 -2.70
C GLY A 139 10.71 5.66 -2.36
N ALA A 140 9.78 4.76 -2.09
CA ALA A 140 10.01 3.32 -1.93
C ALA A 140 9.71 2.50 -3.20
N GLY A 141 9.42 3.15 -4.33
CA GLY A 141 9.08 2.52 -5.60
C GLY A 141 7.66 1.99 -5.68
N VAL A 142 6.76 2.49 -4.83
CA VAL A 142 5.36 2.05 -4.78
C VAL A 142 4.47 3.20 -5.21
N ILE A 143 3.60 2.97 -6.18
CA ILE A 143 2.44 3.83 -6.46
C ILE A 143 1.25 3.20 -5.75
N HIS A 144 0.53 3.95 -4.92
CA HIS A 144 -0.62 3.43 -4.19
C HIS A 144 -1.77 3.06 -5.15
N ASN A 145 -1.95 3.85 -6.20
CA ASN A 145 -2.90 3.70 -7.30
C ASN A 145 -4.39 3.69 -6.88
N ASP A 146 -4.68 4.14 -5.65
CA ASP A 146 -6.05 4.47 -5.20
C ASP A 146 -6.01 5.54 -4.08
N PRO A 147 -5.54 6.76 -4.38
CA PRO A 147 -5.26 7.76 -3.36
C PRO A 147 -6.55 8.46 -2.87
N LYS A 148 -7.58 7.71 -2.49
CA LYS A 148 -8.81 8.28 -1.93
C LYS A 148 -8.59 8.69 -0.47
N LEU A 149 -9.33 9.71 -0.02
CA LEU A 149 -9.28 10.15 1.38
C LEU A 149 -9.70 9.03 2.36
N ASP A 150 -10.53 8.09 1.91
CA ASP A 150 -10.96 6.95 2.72
C ASP A 150 -9.84 5.96 3.05
N ASN A 151 -8.80 5.93 2.22
CA ASN A 151 -7.61 5.11 2.40
C ASN A 151 -6.57 5.79 3.31
N VAL A 152 -6.91 6.96 3.87
CA VAL A 152 -6.10 7.65 4.87
C VAL A 152 -6.83 7.62 6.21
N VAL A 153 -6.08 7.36 7.28
CA VAL A 153 -6.61 7.38 8.65
C VAL A 153 -5.76 8.26 9.54
N VAL A 154 -6.41 8.81 10.57
CA VAL A 154 -5.76 9.53 11.66
C VAL A 154 -5.93 8.74 12.93
N THR A 155 -4.84 8.58 13.68
CA THR A 155 -4.89 7.99 15.03
C THR A 155 -4.78 9.10 16.07
N SER A 156 -5.52 8.98 17.17
CA SER A 156 -5.55 9.98 18.26
C SER A 156 -4.88 9.49 19.56
N GLY A 157 -4.29 8.29 19.54
CA GLY A 157 -3.69 7.64 20.69
C GLY A 157 -2.32 8.19 21.11
N VAL A 158 -1.50 7.33 21.73
CA VAL A 158 -0.19 7.71 22.31
C VAL A 158 0.77 8.33 21.29
N THR A 159 0.71 7.86 20.04
CA THR A 159 1.49 8.40 18.92
C THR A 159 0.52 8.77 17.79
N PRO A 160 -0.09 9.97 17.85
CA PRO A 160 -0.97 10.44 16.79
C PRO A 160 -0.20 10.50 15.47
N ARG A 161 -0.80 9.97 14.41
CA ARG A 161 -0.22 10.00 13.07
C ARG A 161 -1.28 9.86 11.99
N VAL A 162 -0.94 10.34 10.81
CA VAL A 162 -1.65 10.09 9.55
C VAL A 162 -1.02 8.87 8.87
N ALA A 163 -1.83 7.88 8.50
CA ALA A 163 -1.35 6.66 7.87
C ALA A 163 -2.17 6.29 6.63
N TRP A 164 -1.48 5.75 5.63
CA TRP A 164 -2.05 5.21 4.39
C TRP A 164 -2.37 3.72 4.53
N LEU A 165 -3.55 3.32 4.04
CA LEU A 165 -4.09 1.96 4.07
C LEU A 165 -4.43 1.48 2.66
N ASP A 166 -4.64 0.18 2.52
CA ASP A 166 -5.23 -0.45 1.33
C ASP A 166 -4.41 -0.36 0.03
N PHE A 167 -3.36 -1.19 -0.04
CA PHE A 167 -2.46 -1.27 -1.21
C PHE A 167 -2.88 -2.38 -2.19
N ASP A 168 -4.15 -2.76 -2.24
CA ASP A 168 -4.62 -3.91 -3.02
C ASP A 168 -4.66 -3.70 -4.54
N VAL A 169 -4.46 -2.46 -4.98
CA VAL A 169 -4.24 -2.10 -6.39
C VAL A 169 -2.91 -1.38 -6.62
N ALA A 170 -2.03 -1.38 -5.61
CA ALA A 170 -0.73 -0.72 -5.68
C ALA A 170 0.17 -1.32 -6.76
N ILE A 171 1.07 -0.48 -7.28
CA ILE A 171 1.99 -0.83 -8.35
C ILE A 171 3.41 -0.68 -7.80
N VAL A 172 4.16 -1.78 -7.82
CA VAL A 172 5.57 -1.77 -7.39
C VAL A 172 6.47 -1.71 -8.61
N PHE A 173 7.39 -0.76 -8.61
CA PHE A 173 8.39 -0.55 -9.64
C PHE A 173 9.76 -1.02 -9.16
N GLU A 174 10.48 -1.77 -9.99
CA GLU A 174 11.89 -2.15 -9.78
C GLU A 174 12.87 -1.24 -10.57
N GLY A 175 12.32 -0.32 -11.37
CA GLY A 175 13.03 0.66 -12.17
C GLY A 175 12.06 1.73 -12.65
N ASN A 176 12.41 2.49 -13.69
CA ASN A 176 11.58 3.64 -14.11
C ASN A 176 10.30 3.22 -14.85
N THR A 177 10.21 1.97 -15.34
CA THR A 177 9.05 1.51 -16.11
C THR A 177 8.57 0.15 -15.65
N ARG A 178 7.27 -0.11 -15.85
CA ARG A 178 6.64 -1.41 -15.65
C ARG A 178 5.64 -1.64 -16.77
N GLY A 179 5.97 -2.53 -17.71
CA GLY A 179 5.16 -2.70 -18.91
C GLY A 179 5.14 -1.40 -19.74
N LYS A 180 3.98 -0.75 -19.82
CA LYS A 180 3.78 0.54 -20.49
C LYS A 180 3.72 1.72 -19.52
N LEU A 181 3.76 1.45 -18.22
CA LEU A 181 3.70 2.49 -17.19
C LEU A 181 5.08 3.11 -17.01
N ASP A 182 5.09 4.42 -16.85
CA ASP A 182 6.26 5.20 -16.41
C ASP A 182 6.06 5.64 -14.95
N PHE A 183 7.06 5.40 -14.11
CA PHE A 183 6.97 5.68 -12.68
C PHE A 183 6.69 7.16 -12.40
N VAL A 184 7.34 8.07 -13.12
CA VAL A 184 7.24 9.51 -12.85
C VAL A 184 5.86 10.01 -13.24
N GLU A 185 5.32 9.53 -14.37
CA GLU A 185 3.97 9.86 -14.82
C GLU A 185 2.92 9.39 -13.79
N GLU A 186 3.01 8.14 -13.34
CA GLU A 186 2.07 7.56 -12.36
C GLU A 186 2.16 8.27 -10.98
N ALA A 187 3.37 8.53 -10.48
CA ALA A 187 3.58 9.25 -9.22
C ALA A 187 3.03 10.68 -9.28
N THR A 188 3.32 11.40 -10.37
CA THR A 188 2.83 12.77 -10.59
C THR A 188 1.31 12.81 -10.64
N PHE A 189 0.72 11.87 -11.39
CA PHE A 189 -0.73 11.76 -11.50
C PHE A 189 -1.39 11.47 -10.14
N GLU A 190 -0.83 10.54 -9.37
CA GLU A 190 -1.35 10.18 -8.04
C GLU A 190 -1.29 11.35 -7.04
N ILE A 191 -0.19 12.12 -7.01
CA ILE A 191 -0.10 13.33 -6.18
C ILE A 191 -1.20 14.34 -6.57
N SER A 192 -1.33 14.63 -7.87
CA SER A 192 -2.34 15.57 -8.36
C SER A 192 -3.75 15.12 -8.00
N LEU A 193 -4.04 13.82 -8.13
CA LEU A 193 -5.35 13.26 -7.81
C LEU A 193 -5.67 13.39 -6.31
N PHE A 194 -4.70 13.14 -5.43
CA PHE A 194 -4.90 13.30 -3.99
C PHE A 194 -5.13 14.77 -3.60
N GLN A 195 -4.39 15.69 -4.22
CA GLN A 195 -4.56 17.14 -4.03
C GLN A 195 -5.96 17.60 -4.45
N ASP A 196 -6.46 17.11 -5.58
CA ASP A 196 -7.82 17.39 -6.05
C ASP A 196 -8.89 16.88 -5.06
N TYR A 197 -8.70 15.69 -4.50
CA TYR A 197 -9.59 15.19 -3.45
C TYR A 197 -9.55 16.06 -2.18
N CYS A 198 -8.36 16.49 -1.76
CA CYS A 198 -8.21 17.39 -0.62
C CYS A 198 -8.89 18.75 -0.86
N ALA A 199 -8.73 19.34 -2.05
CA ALA A 199 -9.37 20.60 -2.40
C ALA A 199 -10.89 20.48 -2.44
N LYS A 200 -11.40 19.41 -3.09
CA LYS A 200 -12.84 19.20 -3.28
C LYS A 200 -13.58 18.83 -2.00
N TYR A 201 -13.00 17.96 -1.17
CA TYR A 201 -13.69 17.38 -0.02
C TYR A 201 -13.18 17.91 1.32
N GLY A 202 -11.96 18.45 1.38
CA GLY A 202 -11.39 19.08 2.57
C GLY A 202 -11.58 20.60 2.66
N ASN A 203 -12.14 21.23 1.61
CA ASN A 203 -12.30 22.70 1.52
C ASN A 203 -10.96 23.47 1.69
N ILE A 204 -9.87 22.87 1.24
CA ILE A 204 -8.53 23.49 1.26
C ILE A 204 -8.38 24.29 -0.04
N GLN A 205 -8.33 25.63 0.04
CA GLN A 205 -8.36 26.54 -1.12
C GLN A 205 -7.08 27.33 -1.37
N ASP A 206 -5.94 26.95 -0.78
CA ASP A 206 -4.70 27.73 -0.93
C ASP A 206 -3.79 27.14 -2.05
N PRO A 207 -3.60 27.86 -3.18
CA PRO A 207 -2.83 27.38 -4.33
C PRO A 207 -1.32 27.29 -4.09
N ASP A 208 -0.79 28.02 -3.10
CA ASP A 208 0.64 28.02 -2.75
C ASP A 208 1.01 26.84 -1.82
N LEU A 209 0.06 25.95 -1.53
CA LEU A 209 0.26 24.78 -0.66
C LEU A 209 0.99 23.62 -1.31
N TRP A 210 0.90 23.50 -2.64
CA TRP A 210 1.42 22.35 -3.39
C TRP A 210 2.84 22.58 -3.92
N THR A 211 3.31 23.82 -3.91
CA THR A 211 4.61 24.23 -4.46
C THR A 211 5.81 23.69 -3.68
N PHE A 212 5.64 23.23 -2.44
CA PHE A 212 6.72 22.65 -1.61
C PHE A 212 6.89 21.12 -1.75
N ILE A 213 6.03 20.43 -2.50
CA ILE A 213 5.91 18.94 -2.50
C ILE A 213 6.47 18.34 -3.81
N ASN A 214 7.60 18.85 -4.32
CA ASN A 214 8.23 18.36 -5.56
C ASN A 214 9.66 17.82 -5.37
N ASP A 215 10.16 17.74 -4.13
CA ASP A 215 11.54 17.29 -3.86
C ASP A 215 11.70 15.75 -3.84
N ALA A 216 10.64 14.99 -3.54
CA ALA A 216 10.70 13.54 -3.50
C ALA A 216 10.89 12.91 -4.89
N GLN A 217 10.27 13.48 -5.93
CA GLN A 217 10.44 13.06 -7.33
C GLN A 217 11.89 13.20 -7.78
N SER A 218 12.54 14.30 -7.40
CA SER A 218 13.96 14.55 -7.68
C SER A 218 14.87 13.52 -7.01
N THR A 219 14.52 13.06 -5.82
CA THR A 219 15.28 12.07 -5.05
C THR A 219 15.19 10.67 -5.68
N TRP A 220 14.00 10.23 -6.12
CA TRP A 220 13.85 8.94 -6.80
C TRP A 220 14.56 8.91 -8.16
N LEU A 221 14.40 9.96 -8.96
CA LEU A 221 15.08 10.12 -10.25
C LEU A 221 16.61 10.13 -10.12
N SER A 222 17.16 10.77 -9.09
CA SER A 222 18.61 10.80 -8.86
C SER A 222 19.15 9.46 -8.35
N ALA A 223 18.37 8.68 -7.61
CA ALA A 223 18.77 7.33 -7.17
C ALA A 223 18.73 6.27 -8.29
N HIS A 224 17.90 6.45 -9.32
CA HIS A 224 17.66 5.43 -10.36
C HIS A 224 18.05 5.87 -11.79
N SER A 225 18.71 7.02 -11.95
CA SER A 225 19.19 7.53 -13.26
C SER A 225 20.52 6.92 -13.73
N THR A 226 21.21 6.10 -12.93
CA THR A 226 22.55 5.58 -13.27
C THR A 226 22.58 4.22 -13.97
N CYS A 227 21.47 3.69 -14.49
CA CYS A 227 21.49 2.45 -15.27
C CYS A 227 21.04 2.68 -16.72
N GLY A 228 21.79 3.49 -17.47
CA GLY A 228 21.39 3.86 -18.82
C GLY A 228 22.44 4.57 -19.67
N THR A 229 23.73 4.25 -19.54
CA THR A 229 24.72 4.64 -20.55
C THR A 229 25.50 3.44 -21.06
N ASN A 230 25.31 3.21 -22.36
CA ASN A 230 25.95 2.23 -23.22
C ASN A 230 27.44 1.99 -22.94
N THR A 231 27.80 0.72 -22.80
CA THR A 231 29.07 0.21 -23.35
C THR A 231 28.76 -0.94 -24.31
N ARG A 232 28.49 -0.59 -25.57
CA ARG A 232 28.73 -1.47 -26.72
C ARG A 232 29.86 -0.89 -27.54
N ASN A 233 30.88 -1.71 -27.74
CA ASN A 233 31.85 -1.73 -28.85
C ASN A 233 32.70 -0.48 -29.12
N SER A 234 33.91 -0.48 -28.56
CA SER A 234 35.14 -0.67 -29.35
C SER A 234 35.99 -1.66 -28.52
N ASP A 235 36.41 -2.81 -29.02
CA ASP A 235 37.57 -2.87 -29.89
C ASP A 235 37.55 -4.15 -30.74
N LEU A 236 37.61 -3.96 -32.05
CA LEU A 236 38.21 -4.91 -32.96
C LEU A 236 39.32 -4.16 -33.72
N THR A 237 40.49 -4.80 -33.71
CA THR A 237 41.67 -4.60 -34.57
C THR A 237 42.61 -3.43 -34.28
N SER A 238 43.82 -3.74 -33.78
CA SER A 238 45.07 -3.66 -34.57
C SER A 238 46.29 -4.15 -33.78
N ALA A 239 47.16 -4.89 -34.50
CA ALA A 239 48.44 -5.54 -34.16
C ALA A 239 48.37 -6.94 -33.54
#